data_AF-A0AAV3XR82-F1
#
_entry.id   AF-A0AAV3XR82-F1
#
_cell.length_a   1.000
_cell.length_b   1.000
_cell.length_c   1.000
_cell.angle_alpha   90.00
_cell.angle_beta   90.00
_cell.angle_gamma   90.00
#
_symmetry.space_group_name_H-M   'P 1'
#
loop_
_entity.id
_entity.type
_entity.pdbx_description
1 polymer ?
#
loop_
_entity_poly.entity_id
_entity_poly.type
_entity_poly.pdbx_seq_one_letter_code
_entity_poly.pdbx_strand_id
1 'polypeptide(L)' 'MLASTATYEITWEKLPDDFVLDDEPVDNINQASLAAALTESWQIPGKLPENALTTTNYRLGATVNQKMVVKAPD' A
#
# COMPACT_ATOMS: atom_id res chain seq x y z
N MET A 1 22.43 16.93 3.71
CA MET A 1 21.90 16.01 4.74
C MET A 1 22.50 14.63 4.48
N LEU A 2 23.10 13.99 5.48
CA LEU A 2 23.43 12.57 5.40
C LEU A 2 22.18 11.79 5.84
N ALA A 3 21.51 11.13 4.92
CA ALA A 3 20.39 10.25 5.25
C ALA A 3 20.95 8.94 5.81
N SER A 4 20.61 8.61 7.05
CA SER A 4 20.90 7.29 7.63
C SER A 4 19.80 6.33 7.21
N THR A 5 20.12 5.31 6.43
CA THR A 5 19.19 4.26 6.03
C THR A 5 19.16 3.18 7.12
N ALA A 6 18.05 3.12 7.86
CA ALA A 6 17.80 2.00 8.76
C ALA A 6 17.55 0.71 7.95
N THR A 7 18.18 -0.39 8.35
CA THR A 7 17.92 -1.71 7.78
C THR A 7 16.66 -2.29 8.44
N TYR A 8 15.65 -2.61 7.65
CA TYR A 8 14.42 -3.24 8.11
C TYR A 8 14.36 -4.67 7.59
N GLU A 9 13.94 -5.60 8.45
CA GLU A 9 13.50 -6.92 8.02
C GLU A 9 12.01 -6.83 7.64
N ILE A 10 11.70 -7.08 6.37
CA ILE A 10 10.34 -6.96 5.83
C ILE A 10 9.94 -8.30 5.19
N THR A 11 8.84 -8.90 5.65
CA THR A 11 8.21 -10.06 5.02
C THR A 11 6.78 -9.74 4.59
N TRP A 12 6.35 -10.38 3.50
CA TRP A 12 5.03 -10.19 2.88
C TRP A 12 4.20 -11.46 3.06
N GLU A 13 3.65 -11.63 4.25
CA GLU A 13 2.87 -12.81 4.62
C GLU A 13 1.37 -12.54 4.40
N LYS A 14 0.62 -13.59 4.04
CA LYS A 14 -0.84 -13.48 3.95
C LYS A 14 -1.38 -13.16 5.34
N LEU A 15 -2.33 -12.22 5.40
CA LEU A 15 -3.10 -11.97 6.61
C LEU A 15 -3.78 -13.26 7.10
N PRO A 16 -3.83 -13.50 8.43
CA PRO A 16 -4.62 -14.57 9.00
C PRO A 16 -6.08 -14.45 8.58
N ASP A 17 -6.76 -15.58 8.37
CA ASP A 17 -8.15 -15.57 7.92
C ASP A 17 -9.11 -14.99 9.00
N ASP A 18 -8.71 -15.01 10.27
CA ASP A 18 -9.45 -14.43 11.42
C ASP A 18 -9.12 -12.97 11.73
N PHE A 19 -8.33 -12.27 10.89
CA PHE A 19 -7.96 -10.88 11.14
C PHE A 19 -9.16 -9.95 10.89
N VAL A 20 -9.77 -9.46 11.97
CA VAL A 20 -10.86 -8.47 11.91
C VAL A 20 -10.28 -7.11 11.56
N LEU A 21 -10.87 -6.46 10.58
CA LEU A 21 -10.57 -5.08 10.23
C LEU A 21 -11.67 -4.18 10.76
N ASP A 22 -11.26 -2.98 11.17
CA ASP A 22 -12.20 -1.88 11.35
C ASP A 22 -12.82 -1.57 9.98
N ASP A 23 -14.15 -1.60 9.93
CA ASP A 23 -14.96 -1.34 8.73
C ASP A 23 -15.63 0.02 8.92
N GLU A 24 -14.92 1.10 8.58
CA GLU A 24 -15.49 2.43 8.46
C GLU A 24 -15.74 2.73 6.98
N PRO A 25 -16.85 3.36 6.58
CA PRO A 25 -17.14 3.56 5.16
C PRO A 25 -16.14 4.54 4.50
N VAL A 26 -15.50 4.11 3.40
CA VAL A 26 -14.74 4.99 2.50
C VAL A 26 -15.67 6.06 1.88
N ASP A 27 -15.66 7.28 2.39
CA ASP A 27 -16.53 8.36 1.87
C ASP A 27 -16.08 8.91 0.49
N ASN A 28 -14.82 8.72 0.09
CA ASN A 28 -14.26 9.40 -1.07
C ASN A 28 -14.40 8.60 -2.38
N ILE A 29 -15.48 8.85 -3.11
CA ILE A 29 -15.75 8.26 -4.43
C ILE A 29 -14.69 8.55 -5.50
N ASN A 30 -13.86 9.60 -5.32
CA ASN A 30 -12.84 9.98 -6.31
C ASN A 30 -11.55 9.15 -6.20
N GLN A 31 -11.41 8.32 -5.16
CA GLN A 31 -10.23 7.47 -4.93
C GLN A 31 -9.81 6.70 -6.19
N ALA A 32 -10.75 6.01 -6.86
CA ALA A 32 -10.47 5.25 -8.07
C ALA A 32 -9.93 6.13 -9.22
N SER A 33 -10.56 7.28 -9.47
CA SER A 33 -10.13 8.23 -10.51
C SER A 33 -8.76 8.84 -10.20
N LEU A 34 -8.48 9.12 -8.93
CA LEU A 34 -7.19 9.66 -8.49
C LEU A 34 -6.06 8.63 -8.66
N ALA A 35 -6.29 7.36 -8.29
CA ALA A 35 -5.31 6.31 -8.52
C ALA A 35 -5.04 6.11 -10.01
N ALA A 36 -6.08 6.13 -10.87
CA ALA A 36 -5.90 6.04 -12.31
C ALA A 36 -5.06 7.18 -12.88
N ALA A 37 -5.38 8.43 -12.49
CA ALA A 37 -4.62 9.62 -12.91
C ALA A 37 -3.15 9.57 -12.44
N LEU A 38 -2.90 9.07 -11.22
CA LEU A 38 -1.56 8.91 -10.68
C LEU A 38 -0.76 7.83 -11.43
N THR A 39 -1.39 6.68 -11.70
CA THR A 39 -0.80 5.60 -12.53
C THR A 39 -0.35 6.16 -13.87
N GLU A 40 -1.24 6.83 -14.59
CA GLU A 40 -0.96 7.39 -15.91
C GLU A 40 0.19 8.41 -15.86
N SER A 41 0.13 9.33 -14.90
CA SER A 41 1.14 10.37 -14.70
C SER A 41 2.55 9.81 -14.44
N TRP A 42 2.65 8.62 -13.86
CA TRP A 42 3.93 7.97 -13.54
C TRP A 42 4.36 6.96 -14.60
N GLN A 43 3.41 6.38 -15.32
CA GLN A 43 3.67 5.46 -16.41
C GLN A 43 4.22 6.16 -17.65
N ILE A 44 3.67 7.33 -18.02
CA ILE A 44 4.15 8.14 -19.17
C ILE A 44 5.67 8.42 -19.10
N PRO A 45 6.24 8.89 -17.96
CA PRO A 45 7.68 9.12 -17.83
C PRO A 45 8.50 7.85 -17.54
N GLY A 46 7.90 6.65 -17.57
CA GLY A 46 8.59 5.39 -17.25
C GLY A 46 9.03 5.29 -15.79
N LYS A 47 8.30 5.94 -14.87
CA LYS A 47 8.58 5.95 -13.43
C LYS A 47 7.81 4.90 -12.64
N LEU A 48 6.96 4.12 -13.32
CA LEU A 48 6.27 2.99 -12.75
C LEU A 48 6.92 1.68 -13.22
N PRO A 49 7.57 0.90 -12.34
CA PRO A 49 8.11 -0.42 -12.65
C PRO A 49 7.01 -1.40 -13.10
N GLU A 50 7.36 -2.44 -13.85
CA GLU A 50 6.41 -3.48 -14.30
C GLU A 50 5.77 -4.25 -13.13
N ASN A 51 6.42 -4.27 -11.98
CA ASN A 51 5.95 -4.94 -10.76
C ASN A 51 5.34 -3.97 -9.73
N ALA A 52 4.99 -2.75 -10.13
CA ALA A 52 4.34 -1.77 -9.26
C ALA A 52 2.85 -1.59 -9.65
N LEU A 53 2.02 -1.35 -8.65
CA LEU A 53 0.58 -1.08 -8.82
C LEU A 53 0.19 0.16 -8.02
N THR A 54 -0.53 1.07 -8.65
CA THR A 54 -1.23 2.17 -7.98
C THR A 54 -2.69 1.78 -7.85
N THR A 55 -3.15 1.63 -6.62
CA THR A 55 -4.50 1.14 -6.32
C THR A 55 -5.09 1.87 -5.12
N THR A 56 -6.41 1.83 -5.00
CA THR A 56 -7.14 2.36 -3.84
C THR A 56 -7.83 1.23 -3.10
N ASN A 57 -8.03 1.41 -1.80
CA ASN A 57 -8.78 0.49 -0.95
C ASN A 57 -8.24 -0.96 -0.93
N TYR A 58 -6.92 -1.12 -1.02
CA TYR A 58 -6.28 -2.42 -0.85
C TYR A 58 -5.81 -2.63 0.58
N ARG A 59 -5.98 -3.87 1.04
CA ARG A 59 -5.39 -4.35 2.30
C ARG A 59 -3.96 -4.78 2.01
N LEU A 60 -3.01 -4.18 2.71
CA LEU A 60 -1.59 -4.51 2.70
C LEU A 60 -1.21 -5.02 4.09
N GLY A 61 -0.79 -6.27 4.18
CA GLY A 61 -0.16 -6.84 5.36
C GLY A 61 1.34 -6.98 5.12
N ALA A 62 2.15 -6.50 6.07
CA ALA A 62 3.59 -6.75 6.09
C ALA A 62 4.04 -7.00 7.53
N THR A 63 5.07 -7.81 7.71
CA THR A 63 5.76 -7.89 9.00
C THR A 63 7.03 -7.08 8.89
N VAL A 64 7.17 -6.05 9.71
CA VAL A 64 8.35 -5.18 9.77
C VAL A 64 9.01 -5.39 11.13
N ASN A 65 10.25 -5.87 11.15
CA ASN A 65 10.99 -6.18 12.38
C ASN A 65 10.14 -7.03 13.35
N GLN A 66 9.62 -8.16 12.86
CA GLN A 66 8.80 -9.11 13.60
C GLN A 66 7.44 -8.56 14.09
N LYS A 67 7.05 -7.34 13.68
CA LYS A 67 5.75 -6.74 14.00
C LYS A 67 4.87 -6.70 12.76
N MET A 68 3.72 -7.37 12.81
CA MET A 68 2.71 -7.27 11.77
C MET A 68 2.12 -5.86 11.74
N VAL A 69 2.16 -5.24 10.56
CA VAL A 69 1.52 -3.97 10.23
C VAL A 69 0.54 -4.23 9.10
N VAL A 70 -0.70 -3.82 9.32
CA VAL A 70 -1.78 -3.97 8.36
C VAL A 70 -2.28 -2.58 8.02
N LYS A 71 -2.23 -2.25 6.73
CA LYS A 71 -2.88 -1.08 6.17
C LYS A 71 -4.10 -1.57 5.42
N ALA A 72 -5.26 -1.49 6.04
CA ALA A 72 -6.54 -1.61 5.34
C ALA A 72 -7.03 -0.21 4.97
N PRO A 73 -7.88 -0.08 3.93
CA PRO A 73 -8.77 1.07 3.87
C PRO A 73 -9.64 1.12 5.13
N ASP A 74 -9.85 2.34 5.61
CA ASP A 74 -11.11 2.72 6.23
C ASP A 74 -12.14 2.73 5.09
#